data_AF-A0A7R9LR74-F1
#
_entry.id   AF-A0A7R9LR74-F1
#
_cell.length_a   1.000
_cell.length_b   1.000
_cell.length_c   1.000
_cell.angle_alpha   90.00
_cell.angle_beta   90.00
_cell.angle_gamma   90.00
#
_symmetry.space_group_name_H-M   'P 1'
#
loop_
_entity.id
_entity.type
_entity.pdbx_description
1 polymer ?
#
loop_
_entity_poly.entity_id
_entity_poly.type
_entity_poly.pdbx_seq_one_letter_code
_entity_poly.pdbx_strand_id
1 'polypeptide(L)'
;MATLASNPGEKHLMSAPLNESSAKTKPVCHTCLMNTYTTDKNKTCLVSDIEFSEGAKHYILNCLGPHIPRSEIRSTADDRLLYTLKENKQLKNKTKGLSLPKRILMKVPVGGYEIDVMLYVPHDFDSKSKQKYPLVFNVYGGPGMPYIDSKSIAIWGWSYGGYVATKALENDYNDTVFSCGVAVAPVSDWMYY
;
A
#
# COMPACT_ATOMS: atom_id res chain seq x y z
N MET A 1 9.27 12.12 5.43
CA MET A 1 8.20 11.33 4.77
C MET A 1 7.03 11.21 5.71
N ALA A 2 5.79 11.36 5.23
CA ALA A 2 4.58 11.20 6.04
C ALA A 2 3.39 10.73 5.18
N THR A 3 2.31 10.31 5.84
CA THR A 3 1.06 9.91 5.21
C THR A 3 0.03 11.05 5.26
N LEU A 4 -0.97 11.01 4.38
CA LEU A 4 -2.12 11.91 4.48
C LEU A 4 -3.16 11.31 5.44
N ALA A 5 -3.78 12.14 6.28
CA ALA A 5 -4.80 11.67 7.23
C ALA A 5 -6.00 11.01 6.52
N SER A 6 -6.33 11.45 5.31
CA SER A 6 -7.37 10.84 4.48
C SER A 6 -6.98 9.47 3.92
N ASN A 7 -5.68 9.25 3.67
CA ASN A 7 -5.15 8.07 2.99
C ASN A 7 -3.87 7.58 3.70
N PRO A 8 -4.00 6.80 4.79
CA PRO A 8 -2.85 6.32 5.55
C PRO A 8 -1.95 5.34 4.78
N GLY A 9 -2.46 4.72 3.71
CA GLY A 9 -1.69 3.84 2.82
C GLY A 9 -0.79 4.55 1.80
N GLU A 10 -0.83 5.87 1.75
CA GLU A 10 -0.01 6.69 0.85
C GLU A 10 1.19 7.27 1.60
N LYS A 11 2.38 7.23 0.99
CA LYS A 11 3.62 7.74 1.59
C LYS A 11 4.17 8.85 0.71
N HIS A 12 4.24 10.06 1.25
CA HIS A 12 4.56 11.28 0.53
C HIS A 12 5.74 12.04 1.14
N LEU A 13 6.45 12.78 0.28
CA LEU A 13 7.42 13.76 0.70
C LEU A 13 6.70 15.03 1.18
N MET A 14 7.00 15.40 2.43
CA MET A 14 6.47 16.59 3.08
C MET A 14 7.65 17.44 3.57
N SER A 15 7.50 18.76 3.52
CA SER A 15 8.36 19.70 4.22
C SER A 15 7.56 20.51 5.24
N ALA A 16 8.22 20.88 6.33
CA ALA A 16 7.69 21.77 7.34
C ALA A 16 8.79 22.75 7.74
N PRO A 17 8.49 24.03 7.97
CA PRO A 17 9.49 24.98 8.41
C PRO A 17 9.89 24.71 9.86
N LEU A 18 11.17 24.88 10.16
CA LEU A 18 11.74 24.63 11.49
C LEU A 18 11.64 25.83 12.43
N ASN A 19 11.42 27.05 11.90
CA ASN A 19 11.35 28.26 12.72
C ASN A 19 10.03 28.31 13.49
N GLU A 20 10.09 28.60 14.79
CA GLU A 20 8.92 28.65 15.69
C GLU A 20 7.82 29.61 15.21
N SER A 21 8.20 30.75 14.62
CA SER A 21 7.26 31.72 14.04
C SER A 21 6.49 31.16 12.84
N SER A 22 7.09 30.18 12.15
CA SER A 22 6.56 29.49 10.97
C SER A 22 5.95 28.13 11.31
N ALA A 23 6.12 27.61 12.53
CA ALA A 23 5.61 26.31 12.96
C ALA A 23 4.07 26.19 12.92
N LYS A 24 3.36 27.33 12.84
CA LYS A 24 1.91 27.40 12.58
C LYS A 24 1.52 27.22 11.11
N THR A 25 2.49 27.22 10.20
CA THR A 25 2.20 27.00 8.77
C THR A 25 2.00 25.52 8.49
N LYS A 26 1.05 25.23 7.59
CA LYS A 26 0.74 23.85 7.22
C LYS A 26 1.93 23.22 6.48
N PRO A 27 2.27 21.96 6.77
CA PRO A 27 3.26 21.23 5.99
C PRO A 27 2.94 21.26 4.50
N VAL A 28 3.97 21.39 3.66
CA VAL A 28 3.85 21.39 2.20
C VAL A 28 4.09 19.98 1.70
N CYS A 29 3.16 19.47 0.89
CA CYS A 29 3.32 18.18 0.24
C CYS A 29 3.92 18.32 -1.16
N HIS A 30 5.12 17.79 -1.35
CA HIS A 30 5.87 17.86 -2.61
C HIS A 30 5.38 16.81 -3.62
N THR A 31 5.03 15.61 -3.15
CA THR A 31 4.61 14.50 -4.03
C THR A 31 3.10 14.40 -4.25
N CYS A 32 2.28 15.08 -3.44
CA CYS A 32 0.81 15.02 -3.57
C CYS A 32 0.33 15.66 -4.88
N LEU A 33 0.96 16.78 -5.28
CA LEU A 33 0.63 17.52 -6.50
C LEU A 33 1.10 16.82 -7.77
N MET A 34 1.96 15.79 -7.67
CA MET A 34 2.30 14.98 -8.84
C MET A 34 1.10 14.23 -9.40
N ASN A 35 0.01 14.09 -8.63
CA ASN A 35 -1.26 13.57 -9.13
C ASN A 35 -2.10 14.62 -9.89
N THR A 36 -1.91 15.92 -9.65
CA THR A 36 -2.73 17.00 -10.24
C THR A 36 -2.13 17.57 -11.53
N TYR A 37 -0.81 17.49 -11.70
CA TYR A 37 -0.12 18.02 -12.89
C TYR A 37 0.06 17.01 -14.03
N THR A 38 -0.29 15.74 -13.82
CA THR A 38 -0.18 14.71 -14.87
C THR A 38 -1.55 14.29 -15.35
N THR A 39 -1.90 14.65 -16.59
CA THR A 39 -3.03 14.07 -17.33
C THR A 39 -2.83 12.59 -17.66
N ASP A 40 -1.59 12.09 -17.54
CA ASP A 40 -1.23 10.69 -17.73
C ASP A 40 -1.42 9.91 -16.42
N LYS A 41 -2.51 9.14 -16.33
CA LYS A 41 -2.81 8.26 -15.18
C LYS A 41 -1.64 7.33 -14.83
N ASN A 42 -0.75 7.01 -15.79
CA ASN A 42 0.43 6.16 -15.58
C ASN A 42 1.58 6.83 -14.81
N LYS A 43 1.49 8.10 -14.44
CA LYS A 43 2.55 8.83 -13.71
C LYS A 43 2.23 9.10 -12.24
N THR A 44 1.03 8.73 -11.77
CA THR A 44 0.64 8.90 -10.38
C THR A 44 1.54 8.09 -9.44
N CYS A 45 2.00 8.73 -8.37
CA CYS A 45 2.90 8.13 -7.39
C CYS A 45 2.35 8.33 -5.98
N LEU A 46 1.80 7.26 -5.40
CA LEU A 46 1.13 7.30 -4.10
C LEU A 46 2.02 6.76 -2.98
N VAL A 47 2.97 5.89 -3.32
CA VAL A 47 3.96 5.38 -2.38
C VAL A 47 5.33 5.76 -2.88
N SER A 48 5.95 6.69 -2.19
CA SER A 48 7.28 7.20 -2.51
C SER A 48 8.27 6.93 -1.39
N ASP A 49 9.52 6.77 -1.78
CA ASP A 49 10.67 6.76 -0.88
C ASP A 49 11.71 7.75 -1.39
N ILE A 50 12.39 8.46 -0.48
CA ILE A 50 13.17 9.65 -0.82
C ILE A 50 14.57 9.57 -0.23
N GLU A 51 15.56 9.83 -1.07
CA GLU A 51 16.96 9.97 -0.67
C GLU A 51 17.45 11.37 -1.08
N PHE A 52 17.93 12.17 -0.13
CA PHE A 52 18.42 13.51 -0.40
C PHE A 52 19.90 13.49 -0.80
N SER A 53 20.28 14.38 -1.71
CA SER A 53 21.69 14.68 -1.95
C SER A 53 22.31 15.32 -0.71
N GLU A 54 23.63 15.34 -0.64
CA GLU A 54 24.34 16.18 0.32
C GLU A 54 23.86 17.64 0.20
N GLY A 55 23.56 18.27 1.34
CA GLY A 55 22.97 19.61 1.41
C GLY A 55 21.55 19.75 0.86
N ALA A 56 20.84 18.65 0.58
CA ALA A 56 19.44 18.60 0.18
C ALA A 56 19.04 19.48 -1.03
N LYS A 57 19.98 19.79 -1.94
CA LYS A 57 19.68 20.54 -3.18
C LYS A 57 18.84 19.73 -4.17
N HIS A 58 19.03 18.42 -4.16
CA HIS A 58 18.30 17.46 -4.99
C HIS A 58 17.81 16.30 -4.13
N TYR A 59 16.83 15.57 -4.65
CA TYR A 59 16.42 14.30 -4.07
C TYR A 59 16.13 13.26 -5.16
N ILE A 60 16.38 12.00 -4.81
CA ILE A 60 15.93 10.84 -5.58
C ILE A 60 14.54 10.48 -5.08
N LEU A 61 13.57 10.47 -6.00
CA LEU A 61 12.23 9.95 -5.81
C LEU A 61 12.16 8.52 -6.31
N ASN A 62 12.12 7.56 -5.39
CA ASN A 62 11.78 6.17 -5.67
C ASN A 62 10.27 5.99 -5.57
N CYS A 63 9.59 6.02 -6.71
CA CYS A 63 8.17 5.73 -6.78
C CYS A 63 7.96 4.21 -6.76
N LEU A 64 7.29 3.72 -5.72
CA LEU A 64 7.06 2.28 -5.48
C LEU A 64 5.68 1.82 -5.95
N GLY A 65 4.75 2.75 -6.18
CA GLY A 65 3.41 2.40 -6.63
C GLY A 65 2.45 3.59 -6.68
N PRO A 66 1.24 3.37 -7.21
CA PRO A 66 0.63 2.06 -7.50
C PRO A 66 0.99 1.48 -8.88
N HIS A 67 1.57 2.28 -9.75
CA HIS A 67 2.02 1.84 -11.07
C HIS A 67 3.42 1.21 -11.03
N ILE A 68 3.93 0.85 -12.19
CA ILE A 68 5.27 0.27 -12.35
C ILE A 68 6.28 1.20 -11.65
N PRO A 69 7.09 0.67 -10.71
CA PRO A 69 8.05 1.48 -9.99
C PRO A 69 9.00 2.24 -10.90
N ARG A 70 9.44 3.41 -10.46
CA ARG A 70 10.39 4.24 -11.20
C ARG A 70 11.21 5.10 -10.26
N SER A 71 12.40 5.48 -10.69
CA SER A 71 13.31 6.34 -9.90
C SER A 71 13.66 7.59 -10.70
N GLU A 72 13.59 8.74 -10.04
CA GLU A 72 13.80 10.06 -10.63
C GLU A 72 14.68 10.93 -9.75
N ILE A 73 15.50 11.81 -10.33
CA ILE A 73 16.18 12.90 -9.63
C ILE A 73 15.37 14.17 -9.83
N ARG A 74 15.11 14.88 -8.73
CA ARG A 74 14.34 16.12 -8.73
C ARG A 74 15.04 17.21 -7.93
N SER A 75 14.75 18.46 -8.29
CA SER A 75 15.17 19.64 -7.57
C SER A 75 14.34 19.81 -6.30
N THR A 76 14.97 20.10 -5.16
CA THR A 76 14.24 20.35 -3.89
C THR A 76 13.55 21.71 -3.87
N ALA A 77 13.99 22.67 -4.69
CA ALA A 77 13.46 24.03 -4.66
C ALA A 77 12.05 24.17 -5.27
N ASP A 78 11.77 23.38 -6.31
CA ASP A 78 10.58 23.51 -7.17
C ASP A 78 10.00 22.14 -7.59
N ASP A 79 10.52 21.04 -7.02
CA ASP A 79 10.16 19.67 -7.38
C ASP A 79 10.33 19.32 -8.86
N ARG A 80 11.10 20.10 -9.63
CA ARG A 80 11.25 19.86 -11.06
C ARG A 80 12.00 18.56 -11.33
N LEU A 81 11.49 17.75 -12.26
CA LEU A 81 12.18 16.57 -12.76
C LEU A 81 13.47 16.99 -13.48
N LEU A 82 14.61 16.50 -13.01
CA LEU A 82 15.92 16.75 -13.63
C LEU A 82 16.37 15.56 -14.47
N TYR A 83 16.16 14.34 -13.97
CA TYR A 83 16.59 13.13 -14.67
C TYR A 83 15.75 11.91 -14.27
N THR A 84 15.47 11.00 -15.20
CA THR A 84 14.84 9.71 -14.90
C THR A 84 15.92 8.64 -14.81
N LEU A 85 16.24 8.19 -13.60
CA LEU A 85 17.24 7.15 -13.35
C LEU A 85 16.79 5.77 -13.86
N LYS A 86 15.52 5.44 -13.60
CA LYS A 86 14.97 4.11 -13.91
C LYS A 86 13.49 4.19 -14.23
N GLU A 87 13.10 3.82 -15.45
CA GLU A 87 11.70 3.79 -15.90
C GLU A 87 11.10 2.37 -15.93
N ASN A 88 11.92 1.32 -15.79
CA ASN A 88 11.49 -0.09 -15.87
C ASN A 88 10.75 -0.44 -17.20
N LYS A 89 11.26 0.06 -18.34
CA LYS A 89 10.68 -0.16 -19.68
C LYS A 89 10.45 -1.64 -20.02
N GLN A 90 11.38 -2.51 -19.64
CA GLN A 90 11.26 -3.96 -19.88
C GLN A 90 10.06 -4.56 -19.14
N LEU A 91 9.86 -4.20 -17.87
CA LEU A 91 8.70 -4.62 -17.09
C LEU A 91 7.42 -4.06 -17.71
N LYS A 92 7.42 -2.79 -18.11
CA LYS A 92 6.30 -2.14 -18.81
C LYS A 92 5.90 -2.86 -20.10
N ASN A 93 6.87 -3.39 -20.84
CA ASN A 93 6.57 -4.18 -22.04
C ASN A 93 6.02 -5.56 -21.70
N LYS A 94 6.57 -6.25 -20.68
CA LYS A 94 6.05 -7.54 -20.24
C LYS A 94 4.63 -7.45 -19.68
N THR A 95 4.27 -6.36 -19.00
CA THR A 95 2.95 -6.20 -18.40
C THR A 95 1.85 -5.82 -19.39
N LYS A 96 2.17 -5.31 -20.59
CA LYS A 96 1.16 -4.88 -21.58
C LYS A 96 0.22 -6.00 -22.04
N GLY A 97 0.67 -7.24 -22.03
CA GLY A 97 -0.11 -8.41 -22.44
C GLY A 97 -0.72 -9.20 -21.28
N LEU A 98 -0.58 -8.74 -20.04
CA LEU A 98 -1.06 -9.45 -18.85
C LEU A 98 -2.35 -8.81 -18.34
N SER A 99 -3.35 -9.65 -18.06
CA SER A 99 -4.58 -9.24 -17.38
C SER A 99 -4.31 -9.04 -15.88
N LEU A 100 -3.65 -7.93 -15.54
CA LEU A 100 -3.32 -7.60 -14.16
C LEU A 100 -4.59 -7.39 -13.32
N PRO A 101 -4.59 -7.79 -12.04
CA PRO A 101 -5.73 -7.60 -11.17
C PRO A 101 -6.02 -6.12 -10.95
N LYS A 102 -7.29 -5.78 -10.78
CA LYS A 102 -7.70 -4.44 -10.36
C LYS A 102 -7.63 -4.35 -8.85
N ARG A 103 -7.17 -3.21 -8.35
CA ARG A 103 -7.11 -2.93 -6.90
C ARG A 103 -8.24 -2.00 -6.50
N ILE A 104 -9.03 -2.41 -5.52
CA ILE A 104 -10.11 -1.62 -4.91
C ILE A 104 -9.70 -1.31 -3.48
N LEU A 105 -9.75 -0.03 -3.11
CA LEU A 105 -9.56 0.42 -1.73
C LEU A 105 -10.93 0.77 -1.15
N MET A 106 -11.24 0.28 0.05
CA MET A 106 -12.49 0.53 0.75
C MET A 106 -12.26 0.65 2.25
N LYS A 107 -13.24 1.19 2.98
CA LYS A 107 -13.22 1.23 4.45
C LYS A 107 -14.35 0.36 5.00
N VAL A 108 -14.07 -0.36 6.08
CA VAL A 108 -15.02 -1.26 6.73
C VAL A 108 -15.13 -0.90 8.22
N PRO A 109 -16.32 -0.55 8.72
CA PRO A 109 -16.53 -0.26 10.14
C PRO A 109 -16.50 -1.55 10.97
N VAL A 110 -15.66 -1.61 12.02
CA VAL A 110 -15.57 -2.72 12.97
C VAL A 110 -15.32 -2.17 14.38
N GLY A 111 -16.21 -2.47 15.33
CA GLY A 111 -16.01 -2.14 16.74
C GLY A 111 -15.80 -0.64 17.05
N GLY A 112 -16.36 0.26 16.24
CA GLY A 112 -16.17 1.71 16.38
C GLY A 112 -14.96 2.28 15.63
N TYR A 113 -14.20 1.44 14.92
CA TYR A 113 -13.05 1.83 14.11
C TYR A 113 -13.34 1.63 12.62
N GLU A 114 -12.74 2.47 11.76
CA GLU A 114 -12.75 2.30 10.30
C GLU A 114 -11.46 1.59 9.87
N ILE A 115 -11.61 0.39 9.31
CA ILE A 115 -10.50 -0.44 8.85
C ILE A 115 -10.33 -0.23 7.34
N ASP A 116 -9.14 0.21 6.91
CA ASP A 116 -8.82 0.30 5.47
C ASP A 116 -8.63 -1.11 4.88
N VAL A 117 -9.28 -1.36 3.74
CA VAL A 117 -9.28 -2.65 3.02
C VAL A 117 -8.80 -2.51 1.57
N MET A 118 -7.86 -3.38 1.18
CA MET A 118 -7.34 -3.50 -0.18
C MET A 118 -7.75 -4.83 -0.79
N LEU A 119 -8.62 -4.77 -1.78
CA LEU A 119 -9.10 -5.93 -2.52
C LEU A 119 -8.41 -5.99 -3.89
N TYR A 120 -7.82 -7.14 -4.21
CA TYR A 120 -7.39 -7.47 -5.55
C TYR A 120 -8.48 -8.31 -6.22
N VAL A 121 -9.07 -7.78 -7.29
CA VAL A 121 -10.11 -8.47 -8.06
C VAL A 121 -9.59 -8.86 -9.44
N PRO A 122 -10.17 -9.89 -10.08
CA PRO A 122 -9.88 -10.23 -11.47
C PRO A 122 -9.98 -9.03 -12.40
N HIS A 123 -9.21 -9.03 -13.48
CA HIS A 123 -9.17 -7.92 -14.44
C HIS A 123 -10.56 -7.59 -15.02
N ASP A 124 -11.38 -8.61 -15.23
CA ASP A 124 -12.74 -8.57 -15.77
C ASP A 124 -13.84 -8.53 -14.68
N PHE A 125 -13.47 -8.29 -13.41
CA PHE A 125 -14.42 -8.21 -12.32
C PHE A 125 -15.54 -7.19 -12.58
N ASP A 126 -16.77 -7.66 -12.47
CA ASP A 126 -18.00 -6.86 -12.56
C ASP A 126 -18.77 -6.95 -11.25
N SER A 127 -18.82 -5.82 -10.53
CA SER A 127 -19.51 -5.67 -9.25
C SER A 127 -21.03 -5.76 -9.35
N LYS A 128 -21.61 -5.68 -10.55
CA LYS A 128 -23.05 -5.81 -10.78
C LYS A 128 -23.46 -7.21 -11.19
N SER A 129 -22.49 -8.04 -11.57
CA SER A 129 -22.74 -9.43 -11.95
C SER A 129 -23.15 -10.27 -10.75
N LYS A 130 -23.86 -11.38 -11.00
CA LYS A 130 -24.15 -12.40 -9.97
C LYS A 130 -22.98 -13.38 -9.78
N GLN A 131 -21.88 -13.20 -10.50
CA GLN A 131 -20.72 -14.08 -10.45
C GLN A 131 -20.04 -13.98 -9.09
N LYS A 132 -19.81 -15.12 -8.44
CA LYS A 132 -19.08 -15.21 -7.18
C LYS A 132 -17.63 -15.62 -7.44
N TYR A 133 -16.72 -15.10 -6.63
CA TYR A 133 -15.29 -15.37 -6.72
C TYR A 133 -14.77 -15.89 -5.37
N PRO A 134 -13.82 -16.84 -5.36
CA PRO A 134 -13.13 -17.22 -4.13
C PRO A 134 -12.29 -16.06 -3.60
N LEU A 135 -12.26 -15.85 -2.28
CA LEU A 135 -11.52 -14.77 -1.64
C LEU A 135 -10.35 -15.34 -0.82
N VAL A 136 -9.16 -14.82 -1.07
CA VAL A 136 -7.96 -15.17 -0.30
C VAL A 136 -7.56 -13.96 0.52
N PHE A 137 -7.53 -14.12 1.84
CA PHE A 137 -7.03 -13.13 2.77
C PHE A 137 -5.58 -13.37 3.08
N ASN A 138 -4.79 -12.37 2.72
CA ASN A 138 -3.41 -12.27 3.13
C ASN A 138 -3.36 -11.48 4.44
N VAL A 139 -2.97 -12.14 5.52
CA VAL A 139 -2.89 -11.54 6.85
C VAL A 139 -1.44 -11.55 7.34
N TYR A 140 -1.02 -10.43 7.93
CA TYR A 140 0.22 -10.35 8.69
C TYR A 140 -0.05 -10.02 10.17
N GLY A 141 -0.93 -9.05 10.46
CA GLY A 141 -1.52 -8.84 11.79
C GLY A 141 -0.58 -8.39 12.93
N GLY A 142 0.64 -7.91 12.63
CA GLY A 142 1.46 -7.17 13.61
C GLY A 142 0.91 -5.76 13.91
N PRO A 143 1.30 -5.11 15.02
CA PRO A 143 0.83 -3.76 15.35
C PRO A 143 1.11 -2.78 14.21
N GLY A 144 0.06 -2.06 13.76
CA GLY A 144 0.15 -1.01 12.74
C GLY A 144 -0.38 -1.32 11.35
N MET A 145 -1.18 -2.38 11.11
CA MET A 145 -1.73 -2.68 9.77
C MET A 145 -3.17 -3.29 9.82
N PRO A 146 -4.16 -2.84 9.00
CA PRO A 146 -5.57 -3.32 9.04
C PRO A 146 -5.96 -4.24 7.86
N TYR A 147 -6.83 -5.28 8.01
CA TYR A 147 -7.71 -5.95 6.97
C TYR A 147 -8.69 -7.05 7.53
N ILE A 148 -9.89 -7.29 6.90
CA ILE A 148 -10.59 -8.60 6.53
C ILE A 148 -12.19 -8.58 6.49
N ASP A 149 -12.84 -9.45 5.66
CA ASP A 149 -14.32 -9.73 5.41
C ASP A 149 -14.63 -11.29 5.30
N SER A 150 -15.89 -11.82 5.22
CA SER A 150 -16.37 -13.08 5.87
C SER A 150 -17.08 -14.29 5.12
N LYS A 151 -17.04 -14.58 3.78
CA LYS A 151 -17.88 -15.70 3.20
C LYS A 151 -17.31 -16.80 2.27
N SER A 152 -16.08 -16.75 1.78
CA SER A 152 -15.37 -17.92 1.20
C SER A 152 -13.87 -17.65 1.23
N ILE A 153 -13.25 -18.04 2.32
CA ILE A 153 -12.10 -17.31 2.86
C ILE A 153 -10.98 -18.28 3.16
N ALA A 154 -9.90 -18.14 2.43
CA ALA A 154 -8.63 -18.70 2.84
C ALA A 154 -7.85 -17.66 3.64
N ILE A 155 -7.25 -18.02 4.77
CA ILE A 155 -6.29 -17.15 5.47
C ILE A 155 -4.88 -17.65 5.25
N TRP A 156 -4.01 -16.79 4.74
CA TRP A 156 -2.60 -17.12 4.53
C TRP A 156 -1.71 -16.10 5.23
N GLY A 157 -0.65 -16.58 5.87
CA GLY A 157 0.37 -15.72 6.45
C GLY A 157 1.72 -16.42 6.66
N TRP A 158 2.79 -15.63 6.62
CA TRP A 158 4.17 -16.06 6.86
C TRP A 158 4.72 -15.41 8.13
N SER A 159 5.52 -16.14 8.93
CA SER A 159 6.12 -15.64 10.17
C SER A 159 5.05 -15.21 11.19
N TYR A 160 5.02 -13.96 11.65
CA TYR A 160 3.95 -13.44 12.51
C TYR A 160 2.57 -13.57 11.83
N GLY A 161 2.50 -13.41 10.50
CA GLY A 161 1.29 -13.68 9.75
C GLY A 161 0.84 -15.14 9.85
N GLY A 162 1.78 -16.08 9.94
CA GLY A 162 1.48 -17.49 10.19
C GLY A 162 0.89 -17.70 11.58
N TYR A 163 1.43 -17.03 12.61
CA TYR A 163 0.85 -17.03 13.96
C TYR A 163 -0.59 -16.51 13.95
N VAL A 164 -0.83 -15.35 13.33
CA VAL A 164 -2.16 -14.72 13.23
C VAL A 164 -3.13 -15.59 12.45
N ALA A 165 -2.70 -16.17 11.32
CA ALA A 165 -3.52 -17.11 10.55
C ALA A 165 -3.95 -18.31 11.39
N THR A 166 -3.02 -18.88 12.16
CA THR A 166 -3.31 -20.05 13.02
C THR A 166 -4.24 -19.67 14.17
N LYS A 167 -4.01 -18.52 14.83
CA LYS A 167 -4.88 -18.01 15.90
C LYS A 167 -6.28 -17.63 15.41
N ALA A 168 -6.39 -17.08 14.20
CA ALA A 168 -7.68 -16.77 13.60
C ALA A 168 -8.48 -18.05 13.31
N LEU A 169 -7.84 -19.09 12.75
CA LEU A 169 -8.48 -20.39 12.55
C LEU A 169 -8.89 -21.06 13.87
N GLU A 170 -8.08 -20.95 14.92
CA GLU A 170 -8.41 -21.47 16.26
C GLU A 170 -9.67 -20.79 16.84
N ASN A 171 -9.78 -19.46 16.68
CA ASN A 171 -10.94 -18.70 17.16
C ASN A 171 -12.18 -18.85 16.27
N ASP A 172 -12.02 -19.30 15.03
CA ASP A 172 -13.10 -19.49 14.06
C ASP A 172 -13.85 -20.83 14.21
N TYR A 173 -13.57 -21.59 15.28
CA TYR A 173 -14.14 -22.92 15.51
C TYR A 173 -15.67 -22.98 15.47
N ASN A 174 -16.37 -21.93 15.95
CA ASN A 174 -17.84 -21.89 15.99
C ASN A 174 -18.47 -21.17 14.79
N ASP A 175 -17.73 -20.24 14.17
CA ASP A 175 -18.28 -19.35 13.14
C ASP A 175 -18.00 -19.86 11.71
N THR A 176 -16.97 -20.70 11.52
CA THR A 176 -16.60 -21.35 10.25
C THR A 176 -16.47 -20.37 9.07
N VAL A 177 -15.95 -19.16 9.36
CA VAL A 177 -15.70 -18.09 8.41
C VAL A 177 -14.64 -18.50 7.39
N PHE A 178 -13.57 -19.17 7.84
CA PHE A 178 -12.45 -19.61 7.02
C PHE A 178 -12.67 -21.03 6.51
N SER A 179 -12.64 -21.19 5.18
CA SER A 179 -12.74 -22.52 4.54
C SER A 179 -11.41 -23.29 4.61
N CYS A 180 -10.28 -22.57 4.65
CA CYS A 180 -8.96 -23.15 4.86
C CYS A 180 -7.97 -22.07 5.32
N GLY A 181 -6.81 -22.47 5.81
CA GLY A 181 -5.71 -21.53 5.97
C GLY A 181 -4.34 -22.18 5.88
N VAL A 182 -3.35 -21.33 5.66
CA VAL A 182 -1.97 -21.72 5.38
C VAL A 182 -1.06 -20.85 6.22
N ALA A 183 -0.38 -21.48 7.18
CA ALA A 183 0.62 -20.84 8.01
C ALA A 183 2.01 -21.29 7.56
N VAL A 184 2.82 -20.35 7.08
CA VAL A 184 4.21 -20.62 6.68
C VAL A 184 5.12 -20.14 7.81
N ALA A 185 6.05 -20.99 8.28
CA ALA A 185 6.99 -20.70 9.36
C ALA A 185 6.39 -19.88 10.54
N PRO A 186 5.26 -20.31 11.13
CA PRO A 186 4.59 -19.53 12.16
C PRO A 186 5.40 -19.51 13.44
N VAL A 187 5.34 -18.39 14.16
CA VAL A 187 5.65 -18.41 15.59
C VAL A 187 4.54 -19.20 16.27
N SER A 188 4.85 -20.35 16.86
CA SER A 188 3.87 -21.20 17.56
C SER A 188 3.95 -21.05 19.08
N ASP A 189 5.10 -20.59 19.58
CA ASP A 189 5.37 -20.35 21.00
C ASP A 189 6.39 -19.22 21.10
N TRP A 190 6.04 -18.19 21.89
CA TRP A 190 6.87 -17.01 22.10
C TRP A 190 8.12 -17.33 22.93
N MET A 191 8.15 -18.44 23.66
CA MET A 191 9.35 -18.87 24.40
C MET A 191 10.50 -19.28 23.48
N TYR A 192 10.21 -19.67 22.24
CA TYR A 192 11.22 -20.09 21.27
C TYR A 192 11.56 -19.01 20.23
N TYR A 193 11.04 -17.78 20.41
CA TYR A 193 11.23 -16.67 19.48
C TYR A 193 12.27 -15.66 19.99
#